data_AF-A0AAV2T1A8-F1
#
_entry.id   AF-A0AAV2T1A8-F1
#
_cell.length_a   1.000
_cell.length_b   1.000
_cell.length_c   1.000
_cell.angle_alpha   90.00
_cell.angle_beta   90.00
_cell.angle_gamma   90.00
#
_symmetry.space_group_name_H-M   'P 1'
#
loop_
_entity.id
_entity.type
_entity.pdbx_description
1 polymer ?
#
loop_
_entity_poly.entity_id
_entity_poly.type
_entity_poly.pdbx_seq_one_letter_code
_entity_poly.pdbx_strand_id
1 'polypeptide(L)'
;MLLFFSMGSFVNTSLPILMSEPLKIPREYQIRVQEIMLDELKQTAAKQAIYEKLGGNIFVRIPREVAISNCEKKLNSLRKETAHGKAELT
;
A
#
# COMPACT_ATOMS: atom_id res chain seq x y z
N MET A 1 -20.69 50.81 28.59
CA MET A 1 -20.15 50.23 29.84
C MET A 1 -19.63 48.82 29.55
N LEU A 2 -18.87 48.20 30.45
CA LEU A 2 -18.09 46.98 30.19
C LEU A 2 -18.27 45.94 31.32
N LEU A 3 -17.92 44.65 31.16
CA LEU A 3 -17.37 43.99 29.95
C LEU A 3 -18.43 43.04 29.32
N PHE A 4 -18.44 41.70 29.32
CA PHE A 4 -17.47 40.65 29.68
C PHE A 4 -17.72 39.40 28.80
N PHE A 5 -17.29 38.20 29.21
CA PHE A 5 -17.29 36.96 28.40
C PHE A 5 -18.00 35.79 29.09
N SER A 6 -18.66 34.94 28.30
CA SER A 6 -18.70 33.48 28.49
C SER A 6 -18.88 32.85 27.11
N MET A 7 -17.85 32.27 26.48
CA MET A 7 -17.40 30.88 26.65
C MET A 7 -18.49 29.83 26.37
N GLY A 8 -18.20 28.93 25.43
CA GLY A 8 -18.62 27.53 25.55
C GLY A 8 -19.79 27.01 24.71
N SER A 9 -20.09 27.57 23.53
CA SER A 9 -20.98 26.89 22.56
C SER A 9 -20.31 25.62 22.03
N PHE A 10 -20.43 24.52 22.78
CA PHE A 10 -19.88 23.21 22.45
C PHE A 10 -20.71 22.57 21.33
N VAL A 11 -20.53 23.06 20.10
CA VAL A 11 -21.16 22.46 18.92
C VAL A 11 -20.55 21.07 18.75
N ASN A 12 -21.28 20.06 19.23
CA ASN A 12 -20.95 18.67 19.02
C ASN A 12 -21.21 18.32 17.55
N THR A 13 -20.34 18.79 16.65
CA THR A 13 -20.16 18.24 15.32
C THR A 13 -19.55 16.84 15.47
N SER A 14 -20.41 15.91 15.91
CA SER A 14 -20.25 14.50 15.65
C SER A 14 -20.35 14.30 14.14
N LEU A 15 -19.25 14.63 13.45
CA LEU A 15 -19.03 14.13 12.10
C LEU A 15 -19.30 12.63 12.17
N PRO A 16 -20.18 12.08 11.33
CA PRO A 16 -20.19 10.65 11.15
C PRO A 16 -18.80 10.30 10.63
N ILE A 17 -17.97 9.69 11.50
CA ILE A 17 -16.74 9.06 11.07
C ILE A 17 -17.19 7.97 10.11
N LEU A 18 -17.08 8.27 8.82
CA LEU A 18 -17.41 7.34 7.77
C LEU A 18 -16.43 6.18 7.95
N MET A 19 -16.90 5.11 8.60
CA MET A 19 -16.17 3.86 8.69
C MET A 19 -16.18 3.24 7.30
N SER A 20 -15.30 3.77 6.45
CA SER A 20 -14.99 3.20 5.16
C SER A 20 -14.57 1.75 5.41
N GLU A 21 -15.27 0.83 4.75
CA GLU A 21 -14.82 -0.55 4.69
C GLU A 21 -13.35 -0.55 4.23
N PRO A 22 -12.49 -1.40 4.83
CA PRO A 22 -11.07 -1.42 4.50
C PRO A 22 -10.91 -1.64 3.00
N LEU A 23 -10.42 -0.61 2.29
CA LEU A 23 -10.40 -0.55 0.82
C LEU A 23 -9.67 -1.77 0.24
N LYS A 24 -10.46 -2.78 -0.15
CA LYS A 24 -9.99 -4.01 -0.79
C LYS A 24 -9.53 -3.69 -2.21
N ILE A 25 -8.26 -3.27 -2.32
CA ILE A 25 -7.60 -3.00 -3.60
C ILE A 25 -7.79 -4.23 -4.51
N PRO A 26 -8.43 -4.09 -5.69
CA PRO A 26 -8.70 -5.23 -6.58
C PRO A 26 -7.43 -6.01 -6.92
N ARG A 27 -7.51 -7.34 -7.01
CA ARG A 27 -6.32 -8.20 -7.16
C ARG A 27 -5.59 -7.93 -8.48
N GLU A 28 -6.34 -7.59 -9.53
CA GLU A 28 -5.85 -7.13 -10.84
C GLU A 28 -5.00 -5.86 -10.71
N TYR A 29 -5.43 -4.92 -9.85
CA TYR A 29 -4.66 -3.71 -9.56
C TYR A 29 -3.41 -4.03 -8.75
N GLN A 30 -3.47 -4.95 -7.78
CA GLN A 30 -2.29 -5.40 -7.03
C GLN A 30 -1.24 -6.05 -7.95
N ILE A 31 -1.69 -6.89 -8.89
CA ILE A 31 -0.85 -7.50 -9.94
C ILE A 31 -0.20 -6.41 -10.80
N ARG A 32 -1.01 -5.49 -11.35
CA ARG A 32 -0.52 -4.40 -12.21
C ARG A 32 0.48 -3.46 -11.51
N VAL A 33 0.28 -3.20 -10.22
CA VAL A 33 1.26 -2.43 -9.41
C VAL A 33 2.57 -3.19 -9.24
N GLN A 34 2.55 -4.52 -9.02
CA GLN A 34 3.79 -5.31 -8.98
C GLN A 34 4.48 -5.39 -10.34
N GLU A 35 3.74 -5.45 -11.45
CA GLU A 35 4.31 -5.39 -12.80
C GLU A 35 5.04 -4.06 -13.06
N ILE A 36 4.40 -2.93 -12.76
CA ILE A 36 5.02 -1.60 -12.86
C ILE A 36 6.25 -1.50 -11.95
N MET A 37 6.17 -1.95 -10.68
CA MET A 37 7.32 -1.95 -9.77
C MET A 37 8.49 -2.79 -10.30
N LEU A 38 8.22 -3.91 -10.96
CA LEU A 38 9.24 -4.78 -11.54
C LEU A 38 9.94 -4.12 -12.73
N ASP A 39 9.18 -3.45 -13.59
CA ASP A 39 9.72 -2.73 -14.75
C ASP A 39 10.51 -1.48 -14.34
N GLU A 40 10.04 -0.73 -13.35
CA GLU A 40 10.81 0.37 -12.73
C GLU A 40 12.12 -0.13 -12.12
N LEU A 41 12.10 -1.26 -11.38
CA LEU A 41 13.32 -1.89 -10.84
C LEU A 41 14.28 -2.38 -11.95
N LYS A 42 13.79 -2.69 -13.15
CA LYS A 42 14.58 -3.09 -14.32
C LYS A 42 15.10 -1.91 -15.15
N GLN A 43 14.40 -0.78 -15.16
CA GLN A 43 14.83 0.48 -15.80
C GLN A 43 15.76 1.32 -14.90
N THR A 44 15.64 1.19 -13.58
CA THR A 44 16.45 1.89 -12.55
C THR A 44 17.96 1.79 -12.84
N ALA A 45 18.65 2.92 -12.74
CA ALA A 45 20.10 3.00 -12.98
C ALA A 45 20.89 2.15 -11.96
N ALA A 46 21.88 1.38 -12.44
CA ALA A 46 22.58 0.36 -11.64
C ALA A 46 23.34 0.88 -10.39
N LYS A 47 23.53 2.19 -10.24
CA LYS A 47 24.15 2.82 -9.05
C LYS A 47 23.14 3.30 -8.01
N GLN A 48 21.84 3.28 -8.31
CA GLN A 48 20.79 3.76 -7.41
C GLN A 48 20.59 2.78 -6.25
N ALA A 49 20.52 3.29 -5.02
CA ALA A 49 20.27 2.48 -3.83
C ALA A 49 18.78 2.11 -3.73
N ILE A 50 18.48 0.82 -3.56
CA ILE A 50 17.14 0.28 -3.38
C ILE A 50 16.96 -0.08 -1.90
N TYR A 51 15.78 0.22 -1.35
CA TYR A 51 15.45 0.01 0.06
C TYR A 51 14.13 -0.78 0.19
N GLU A 52 14.12 -1.75 1.10
CA GLU A 52 12.92 -2.53 1.45
C GLU A 52 12.46 -2.16 2.87
N LYS A 53 11.14 -2.14 3.09
CA LYS A 53 10.53 -1.73 4.36
C LYS A 53 10.29 -2.96 5.24
N LEU A 54 11.01 -3.06 6.36
CA LEU A 54 10.89 -4.20 7.28
C LEU A 54 9.74 -4.04 8.30
N GLY A 55 9.35 -2.80 8.63
CA GLY A 55 8.28 -2.51 9.59
C GLY A 55 8.36 -1.08 10.13
N GLY A 56 7.26 -0.57 10.70
CA GLY A 56 7.21 0.78 11.25
C GLY A 56 7.64 1.85 10.23
N ASN A 57 8.75 2.53 10.52
CA ASN A 57 9.45 3.46 9.60
C ASN A 57 10.88 3.00 9.28
N ILE A 58 11.18 1.70 9.44
CA ILE A 58 12.51 1.11 9.19
C ILE A 58 12.62 0.67 7.73
N PHE A 59 13.65 1.18 7.06
CA PHE A 59 14.02 0.86 5.69
C PHE A 59 15.46 0.33 5.66
N VAL A 60 15.69 -0.79 4.99
CA VAL A 60 17.01 -1.43 4.86
C VAL A 60 17.42 -1.49 3.40
N ARG A 61 18.66 -1.13 3.10
CA ARG A 61 19.21 -1.19 1.74
C ARG A 61 19.37 -2.65 1.32
N ILE A 62 18.85 -3.02 0.16
CA ILE A 62 18.96 -4.37 -0.40
C ILE A 62 19.65 -4.38 -1.77
N PRO A 63 20.27 -5.50 -2.19
CA PRO A 63 20.76 -5.67 -3.55
C PRO A 63 19.63 -5.62 -4.58
N ARG A 64 19.94 -5.21 -5.82
CA ARG A 64 18.96 -5.04 -6.89
C ARG A 64 18.35 -6.37 -7.33
N GLU A 65 19.17 -7.40 -7.35
CA GLU A 65 18.83 -8.79 -7.68
C GLU A 65 17.82 -9.35 -6.67
N VAL A 66 18.01 -9.02 -5.39
CA VAL A 66 17.09 -9.40 -4.30
C VAL A 66 15.76 -8.66 -4.45
N ALA A 67 15.78 -7.35 -4.75
CA ALA A 67 14.56 -6.57 -4.95
C ALA A 67 13.70 -7.10 -6.13
N ILE A 68 14.35 -7.39 -7.26
CA ILE A 68 13.73 -7.99 -8.44
C ILE A 68 13.17 -9.38 -8.09
N SER A 69 13.95 -10.24 -7.44
CA SER A 69 13.52 -11.58 -7.04
C SER A 69 12.34 -11.56 -6.06
N ASN A 70 12.31 -10.63 -5.10
CA ASN A 70 11.20 -10.47 -4.17
C ASN A 70 9.91 -10.02 -4.88
N CYS A 71 10.03 -9.07 -5.82
CA CYS A 71 8.90 -8.60 -6.63
C CYS A 71 8.36 -9.72 -7.54
N GLU A 72 9.23 -10.48 -8.21
CA GLU A 72 8.83 -11.61 -9.06
C GLU A 72 8.19 -12.76 -8.27
N LYS A 73 8.66 -13.07 -7.05
CA LYS A 73 7.99 -14.02 -6.15
C LYS A 73 6.57 -13.56 -5.80
N LYS A 74 6.40 -12.28 -5.46
CA LYS A 74 5.11 -11.69 -5.06
C LYS A 74 4.11 -11.57 -6.22
N LEU A 75 4.60 -11.25 -7.42
CA LEU A 75 3.80 -11.29 -8.64
C LEU A 75 3.34 -12.72 -8.95
N ASN A 76 4.21 -13.71 -8.76
CA ASN A 76 3.87 -15.12 -8.96
C ASN A 76 2.89 -15.68 -7.91
N SER A 77 2.91 -15.24 -6.65
CA SER A 77 1.90 -15.67 -5.67
C SER A 77 0.52 -15.09 -6.02
N LEU A 78 0.43 -13.78 -6.29
CA LEU A 78 -0.82 -13.11 -6.71
C LEU A 78 -1.44 -13.77 -7.95
N ARG A 79 -0.62 -14.15 -8.93
CA ARG A 79 -1.05 -14.87 -10.14
C ARG A 79 -1.51 -16.31 -9.85
N LYS A 80 -0.81 -17.06 -8.99
CA LYS A 80 -1.20 -18.43 -8.59
C LYS A 80 -2.51 -18.46 -7.78
N GLU A 81 -2.70 -17.53 -6.86
CA GLU A 81 -3.96 -17.39 -6.11
C GLU A 81 -5.15 -17.04 -7.02
N THR A 82 -4.90 -16.34 -8.14
CA THR A 82 -5.91 -16.06 -9.18
C THR A 82 -6.29 -17.32 -9.98
N ALA A 83 -5.36 -18.28 -10.14
CA ALA A 83 -5.68 -19.56 -10.76
C ALA A 83 -6.52 -20.45 -9.84
N HIS A 84 -6.18 -20.54 -8.55
CA HIS A 84 -6.97 -21.30 -7.57
C HIS A 84 -8.38 -20.72 -7.38
N GLY A 85 -8.53 -19.41 -7.25
CA GLY A 85 -9.84 -18.75 -7.08
C GLY A 85 -10.79 -18.86 -8.28
N LYS A 86 -10.35 -19.45 -9.41
CA LYS A 86 -11.22 -19.81 -10.55
C LYS A 86 -11.60 -21.29 -10.58
N ALA A 87 -10.94 -22.14 -9.81
CA ALA A 87 -11.21 -23.59 -9.75
C ALA A 87 -12.27 -23.97 -8.71
N GLU A 88 -12.65 -23.04 -7.83
CA GLU A 88 -13.68 -23.23 -6.79
C GLU A 88 -15.07 -22.72 -7.21
N LEU A 89 -15.25 -22.39 -8.51
CA LEU A 89 -16.47 -21.81 -9.10
C LEU A 89 -17.02 -22.64 -10.29
N THR A 90 -16.64 -23.91 -10.38
CA THR A 90 -17.06 -24.88 -11.41
C THR A 90 -17.33 -26.25 -10.81
#